data_AF-A0AAX3CMG1-F1
#
_entry.id   AF-A0AAX3CMG1-F1
#
_cell.length_a   1.000
_cell.length_b   1.000
_cell.length_c   1.000
_cell.angle_alpha   90.00
_cell.angle_beta   90.00
_cell.angle_gamma   90.00
#
_symmetry.space_group_name_H-M   'P 1'
#
loop_
_entity.id
_entity.type
_entity.pdbx_description
1 polymer ?
#
loop_
_entity_poly.entity_id
_entity_poly.type
_entity_poly.pdbx_seq_one_letter_code
_entity_poly.pdbx_strand_id
1 'polypeptide(L)'
;MLIDDLFFSRNFLEHLLRDSNGVIQTKVLNRKKALDMLVLEPPKEDETNLAGIFPSEDLIYTRLDVIEHTFTALMICKNEEKVIEKNIKPLLQAFDYVIVVDTGSTDSTFNLLKKVQAENSNLLLKDFAWCDDFSIVRNYALSFVKSGWCCFFDADEYIDDVEINSLFYLLNHLSNYKHILSCFLCPMIINGNNTISWTVGRFFLKESNFKYKDRIHEELFRDNDYKDIRLCIKIKIIHSGYDFDLKRKKITRDLRILSLALEEQPDNLKYQFYYSRENLLSFFDKTSLLLARSVLDKCSDAGLSGYEKDLLVSIMIYYYFNNLFDEFFALFKRYQSSYSNDPDLFYFKCLVLLRCGEEPLTVLNDVIAFKNNKFSFGNSIINFNGMHLDEIICRCLIMLKSFDLAKKYFFFIRQEFPLGCIDGFTNFNMLDIFKE
;
A
#
# COMPACT_ATOMS: atom_id res chain seq x y z
N MET A 1 -5.36 19.19 -15.88
CA MET A 1 -5.44 20.34 -14.96
C MET A 1 -4.93 19.85 -13.63
N LEU A 2 -3.60 19.97 -13.43
CA LEU A 2 -2.89 19.54 -12.23
C LEU A 2 -3.32 20.42 -11.06
N ILE A 3 -3.74 19.82 -9.95
CA ILE A 3 -4.15 20.53 -8.74
C ILE A 3 -3.27 20.02 -7.59
N ASP A 4 -2.31 20.89 -7.28
CA ASP A 4 -1.35 20.98 -6.19
C ASP A 4 -1.50 20.04 -4.98
N ASP A 5 -0.36 19.45 -4.61
CA ASP A 5 -0.01 18.81 -3.34
C ASP A 5 -0.05 19.73 -2.11
N LEU A 6 -0.57 20.96 -2.25
CA LEU A 6 -0.66 21.96 -1.17
C LEU A 6 -1.86 21.78 -0.23
N PHE A 7 -2.63 20.70 -0.35
CA PHE A 7 -3.84 20.48 0.47
C PHE A 7 -3.58 19.85 1.85
N PHE A 8 -2.34 19.45 2.17
CA PHE A 8 -1.99 18.76 3.44
C PHE A 8 -1.21 19.62 4.44
N SER A 9 -1.31 20.94 4.39
CA SER A 9 -0.71 21.75 5.46
C SER A 9 -1.40 21.46 6.80
N ARG A 10 -0.64 21.51 7.90
CA ARG A 10 -1.17 21.50 9.27
C ARG A 10 -2.37 22.45 9.43
N ASN A 11 -2.37 23.57 8.71
CA ASN A 11 -3.45 24.56 8.67
C ASN A 11 -4.76 24.02 8.06
N PHE A 12 -4.72 23.16 7.04
CA PHE A 12 -5.92 22.54 6.46
C PHE A 12 -6.58 21.56 7.43
N LEU A 13 -5.77 20.75 8.12
CA LEU A 13 -6.29 19.88 9.18
C LEU A 13 -6.79 20.72 10.36
N GLU A 14 -6.12 21.81 10.76
CA GLU A 14 -6.67 22.74 11.75
C GLU A 14 -7.99 23.42 11.31
N HIS A 15 -8.24 23.52 9.99
CA HIS A 15 -9.49 24.04 9.44
C HIS A 15 -10.60 22.97 9.38
N LEU A 16 -10.27 21.74 8.99
CA LEU A 16 -11.15 20.56 9.01
C LEU A 16 -11.66 20.25 10.43
N LEU A 17 -10.85 20.59 11.43
CA LEU A 17 -11.09 20.33 12.85
C LEU A 17 -11.88 21.46 13.57
N ARG A 18 -12.47 22.41 12.84
CA ARG A 18 -13.35 23.46 13.40
C ARG A 18 -14.79 22.97 13.50
N ASP A 19 -15.48 23.31 14.59
CA ASP A 19 -16.89 22.95 14.79
C ASP A 19 -17.86 23.85 13.99
N SER A 20 -19.17 23.67 14.20
CA SER A 20 -20.23 24.42 13.53
C SER A 20 -20.15 25.93 13.67
N ASN A 21 -19.42 26.43 14.67
CA ASN A 21 -19.37 27.83 15.03
C ASN A 21 -17.99 28.44 14.72
N GLY A 22 -17.10 27.70 14.05
CA GLY A 22 -15.77 28.17 13.68
C GLY A 22 -14.78 28.27 14.84
N VAL A 23 -15.10 27.69 16.00
CA VAL A 23 -14.28 27.74 17.23
C VAL A 23 -13.35 26.53 17.30
N ILE A 24 -12.11 26.77 17.73
CA ILE A 24 -11.08 25.73 17.95
C ILE A 24 -11.25 25.18 19.37
N GLN A 25 -11.72 23.93 19.52
CA GLN A 25 -11.82 23.30 20.85
C GLN A 25 -10.45 22.78 21.33
N THR A 26 -9.94 23.31 22.44
CA THR A 26 -8.60 23.04 22.99
C THR A 26 -8.59 21.93 24.05
N LYS A 27 -8.36 20.67 23.62
CA LYS A 27 -7.79 19.61 24.46
C LYS A 27 -6.44 19.18 23.88
N VAL A 28 -5.37 19.87 24.28
CA VAL A 28 -4.02 19.74 23.70
C VAL A 28 -3.49 18.29 23.73
N LEU A 29 -3.82 17.49 24.74
CA LEU A 29 -3.29 16.11 24.86
C LEU A 29 -4.00 15.10 23.95
N ASN A 30 -5.33 15.10 23.92
CA ASN A 30 -6.13 14.18 23.10
C ASN A 30 -6.02 14.54 21.60
N ARG A 31 -6.00 15.84 21.30
CA ARG A 31 -5.78 16.35 19.94
C ARG A 31 -4.38 16.01 19.44
N LYS A 32 -3.35 16.18 20.28
CA LYS A 32 -1.98 15.77 19.92
C LYS A 32 -1.91 14.27 19.66
N LYS A 33 -2.50 13.42 20.51
CA LYS A 33 -2.52 11.96 20.29
C LYS A 33 -3.23 11.56 18.99
N ALA A 34 -4.37 12.18 18.66
CA ALA A 34 -5.08 11.91 17.40
C ALA A 34 -4.33 12.47 16.17
N LEU A 35 -3.72 13.65 16.27
CA LEU A 35 -2.87 14.22 15.22
C LEU A 35 -1.59 13.42 15.02
N ASP A 36 -1.00 12.86 16.09
CA ASP A 36 0.18 11.99 16.02
C ASP A 36 -0.14 10.66 15.30
N MET A 37 -1.41 10.21 15.40
CA MET A 37 -1.96 9.06 14.67
C MET A 37 -2.31 9.40 13.21
N LEU A 38 -2.53 10.67 12.87
CA LEU A 38 -2.65 11.13 11.49
C LEU A 38 -1.25 11.27 10.89
N VAL A 39 -1.09 10.83 9.65
CA VAL A 39 0.12 11.10 8.88
C VAL A 39 -0.11 12.43 8.17
N LEU A 40 0.36 13.53 8.78
CA LEU A 40 0.23 14.89 8.22
C LEU A 40 1.04 15.08 6.93
N GLU A 41 2.05 14.23 6.73
CA GLU A 41 2.88 14.21 5.53
C GLU A 41 3.09 12.73 5.17
N PRO A 42 2.60 12.21 4.03
CA PRO A 42 3.25 11.03 3.44
C PRO A 42 4.75 11.34 3.29
N PRO A 43 5.68 10.35 3.28
CA PRO A 43 7.07 10.64 2.94
C PRO A 43 7.10 11.49 1.67
N LYS A 44 7.68 12.69 1.79
CA LYS A 44 7.59 13.76 0.78
C LYS A 44 8.14 13.29 -0.57
N GLU A 45 7.32 13.35 -1.61
CA GLU A 45 7.78 13.85 -2.91
C GLU A 45 7.79 15.38 -2.78
N ASP A 46 8.99 15.96 -2.85
CA ASP A 46 9.34 17.37 -3.01
C ASP A 46 8.86 18.42 -1.98
N GLU A 47 9.84 19.11 -1.38
CA GLU A 47 9.63 20.30 -0.56
C GLU A 47 9.31 21.53 -1.43
N THR A 48 8.27 22.28 -1.08
CA THR A 48 8.34 23.76 -1.05
C THR A 48 7.45 24.37 0.05
N ASN A 49 8.11 25.14 0.93
CA ASN A 49 7.70 26.20 1.86
C ASN A 49 6.22 26.47 2.20
N LEU A 50 5.94 26.67 3.50
CA LEU A 50 5.01 27.71 3.98
C LEU A 50 5.40 28.24 5.38
N ALA A 51 5.41 29.57 5.50
CA ALA A 51 5.55 30.35 6.73
C ALA A 51 4.18 30.84 7.24
N GLY A 52 4.02 30.93 8.57
CA GLY A 52 3.40 32.08 9.24
C GLY A 52 1.89 32.08 9.60
N ILE A 53 1.67 32.26 10.92
CA ILE A 53 0.70 33.13 11.64
C ILE A 53 -0.38 32.43 12.48
N PHE A 54 -0.23 32.59 13.80
CA PHE A 54 -1.17 32.26 14.88
C PHE A 54 -2.20 33.40 15.09
N PRO A 55 -3.39 33.08 15.64
CA PRO A 55 -3.83 33.82 16.82
C PRO A 55 -4.36 32.94 17.96
N SER A 56 -4.49 33.61 19.10
CA SER A 56 -4.45 33.19 20.50
C SER A 56 -5.69 32.50 21.07
N GLU A 57 -5.43 31.92 22.25
CA GLU A 57 -6.27 31.20 23.20
C GLU A 57 -7.63 31.86 23.50
N ASP A 58 -8.67 31.01 23.61
CA ASP A 58 -9.65 31.07 24.70
C ASP A 58 -10.30 29.68 24.89
N LEU A 59 -10.37 29.25 26.16
CA LEU A 59 -10.78 27.92 26.60
C LEU A 59 -12.27 27.90 26.96
N ILE A 60 -13.04 26.97 26.39
CA ILE A 60 -14.35 26.57 26.93
C ILE A 60 -14.38 25.04 27.02
N TYR A 61 -14.59 24.52 28.24
CA TYR A 61 -14.86 23.11 28.49
C TYR A 61 -16.34 22.81 28.19
N THR A 62 -16.62 22.13 27.09
CA THR A 62 -17.88 21.37 26.93
C THR A 62 -17.59 19.88 27.02
N ARG A 63 -18.47 19.15 27.72
CA ARG A 63 -18.50 17.68 27.70
C ARG A 63 -18.62 17.27 26.22
N LEU A 64 -17.67 16.47 25.73
CA LEU A 64 -17.85 15.77 24.46
C LEU A 64 -19.00 14.80 24.69
N ASP A 65 -20.18 15.09 24.15
CA ASP A 65 -21.18 14.06 23.96
C ASP A 65 -20.52 13.00 23.08
N VAL A 66 -20.19 11.85 23.67
CA VAL A 66 -19.69 10.72 22.89
C VAL A 66 -20.87 10.28 22.06
N ILE A 67 -20.89 10.66 20.78
CA ILE A 67 -21.79 10.03 19.81
C ILE A 67 -21.31 8.58 19.74
N GLU A 68 -22.07 7.67 20.32
CA GLU A 68 -21.81 6.24 20.19
C GLU A 68 -22.03 5.85 18.73
N HIS A 69 -20.92 5.57 18.02
CA HIS A 69 -20.97 5.04 16.68
C HIS A 69 -20.90 3.52 16.73
N THR A 70 -21.73 2.87 15.92
CA THR A 70 -21.58 1.45 15.62
C THR A 70 -20.37 1.25 14.70
N PHE A 71 -19.56 0.24 14.97
CA PHE A 71 -18.44 -0.19 14.15
C PHE A 71 -18.77 -1.53 13.50
N THR A 72 -18.77 -1.56 12.16
CA THR A 72 -19.00 -2.79 11.40
C THR A 72 -17.76 -3.18 10.61
N ALA A 73 -17.20 -4.34 10.92
CA ALA A 73 -16.15 -4.95 10.12
C ALA A 73 -16.74 -5.64 8.89
N LEU A 74 -16.12 -5.44 7.73
CA LEU A 74 -16.53 -5.98 6.43
C LEU A 74 -15.40 -6.79 5.85
N MET A 75 -15.70 -7.98 5.36
CA MET A 75 -14.73 -8.87 4.75
C MET A 75 -15.35 -9.59 3.56
N ILE A 76 -14.56 -9.79 2.51
CA ILE A 76 -14.88 -10.69 1.40
C ILE A 76 -13.85 -11.82 1.42
N CYS A 77 -14.27 -13.05 1.15
CA CYS A 77 -13.36 -14.20 1.18
C CYS A 77 -13.64 -15.21 0.06
N LYS A 78 -12.61 -15.99 -0.27
CA LYS A 78 -12.72 -17.18 -1.11
C LYS A 78 -11.57 -18.13 -0.82
N ASN A 79 -11.88 -19.35 -0.40
CA ASN A 79 -10.89 -20.39 -0.13
C ASN A 79 -9.80 -19.97 0.88
N GLU A 80 -10.23 -19.55 2.07
CA GLU A 80 -9.40 -19.02 3.15
C GLU A 80 -9.40 -19.92 4.39
N GLU A 81 -9.66 -21.24 4.26
CA GLU A 81 -9.86 -22.15 5.40
C GLU A 81 -8.67 -22.19 6.36
N LYS A 82 -7.46 -21.87 5.86
CA LYS A 82 -6.22 -21.84 6.64
C LYS A 82 -6.12 -20.65 7.60
N VAL A 83 -6.79 -19.53 7.30
CA VAL A 83 -6.58 -18.24 8.00
C VAL A 83 -7.87 -17.61 8.52
N ILE A 84 -9.03 -17.93 7.95
CA ILE A 84 -10.28 -17.22 8.18
C ILE A 84 -10.72 -17.20 9.65
N GLU A 85 -10.64 -18.34 10.36
CA GLU A 85 -11.05 -18.42 11.77
C GLU A 85 -10.13 -17.59 12.69
N LYS A 86 -8.83 -17.57 12.38
CA LYS A 86 -7.84 -16.80 13.14
C LYS A 86 -8.05 -15.30 12.94
N ASN A 87 -8.26 -14.88 11.69
CA ASN A 87 -8.30 -13.46 11.33
C ASN A 87 -9.64 -12.80 11.67
N ILE A 88 -10.75 -13.57 11.69
CA ILE A 88 -12.06 -13.03 12.06
C ILE A 88 -12.24 -12.87 13.57
N LYS A 89 -11.54 -13.67 14.39
CA LYS A 89 -11.73 -13.70 15.85
C LYS A 89 -11.48 -12.35 16.55
N PRO A 90 -10.39 -11.61 16.29
CA PRO A 90 -10.19 -10.27 16.89
C PRO A 90 -11.29 -9.29 16.46
N LEU A 91 -11.77 -9.39 15.21
CA LEU A 91 -12.84 -8.53 14.71
C LEU A 91 -14.15 -8.79 15.46
N LEU A 92 -14.50 -10.07 15.70
CA LEU A 92 -15.69 -10.45 16.47
C LEU A 92 -15.65 -10.01 17.93
N GLN A 93 -14.45 -9.88 18.51
CA GLN A 93 -14.27 -9.43 19.89
C GLN A 93 -14.40 -7.92 20.04
N ALA A 94 -14.11 -7.16 18.98
CA ALA A 94 -14.00 -5.71 19.04
C ALA A 94 -15.15 -4.95 18.36
N PHE A 95 -15.64 -5.45 17.23
CA PHE A 95 -16.65 -4.76 16.42
C PHE A 95 -18.07 -5.16 16.83
N ASP A 96 -19.02 -4.21 16.73
CA ASP A 96 -20.43 -4.47 17.02
C ASP A 96 -21.02 -5.51 16.07
N TYR A 97 -20.62 -5.44 14.80
CA TYR A 97 -21.03 -6.38 13.75
C TYR A 97 -19.83 -6.76 12.88
N VAL A 98 -19.82 -8.00 12.43
CA VAL A 98 -18.87 -8.49 11.43
C VAL A 98 -19.68 -9.07 10.28
N ILE A 99 -19.43 -8.60 9.07
CA ILE A 99 -20.12 -9.06 7.85
C ILE A 99 -19.08 -9.70 6.94
N VAL A 100 -19.31 -10.97 6.62
CA VAL A 100 -18.43 -11.74 5.73
C VAL A 100 -19.23 -12.16 4.51
N VAL A 101 -18.72 -11.81 3.32
CA VAL A 101 -19.26 -12.28 2.05
C VAL A 101 -18.33 -13.33 1.47
N ASP A 102 -18.79 -14.57 1.48
CA ASP A 102 -18.12 -15.67 0.79
C ASP A 102 -18.46 -15.64 -0.70
N THR A 103 -17.43 -15.62 -1.55
CA THR A 103 -17.59 -15.48 -3.01
C THR A 103 -17.61 -16.81 -3.76
N GLY A 104 -18.04 -17.88 -3.09
CA GLY A 104 -18.09 -19.24 -3.65
C GLY A 104 -16.82 -20.02 -3.32
N SER A 105 -16.49 -20.13 -2.04
CA SER A 105 -15.46 -21.04 -1.55
C SER A 105 -15.84 -22.49 -1.84
N THR A 106 -14.84 -23.26 -2.26
CA THR A 106 -14.92 -24.70 -2.56
C THR A 106 -14.22 -25.55 -1.50
N ASP A 107 -13.48 -24.91 -0.59
CA ASP A 107 -12.87 -25.53 0.57
C ASP A 107 -13.77 -25.42 1.82
N SER A 108 -13.22 -25.63 3.01
CA SER A 108 -14.00 -25.61 4.26
C SER A 108 -14.38 -24.20 4.74
N THR A 109 -13.94 -23.12 4.08
CA THR A 109 -14.11 -21.72 4.53
C THR A 109 -15.55 -21.40 4.91
N PHE A 110 -16.50 -21.69 4.02
CA PHE A 110 -17.91 -21.38 4.26
C PHE A 110 -18.47 -22.16 5.46
N ASN A 111 -18.10 -23.44 5.61
CA ASN A 111 -18.55 -24.28 6.72
C ASN A 111 -17.97 -23.81 8.06
N LEU A 112 -16.71 -23.38 8.08
CA LEU A 112 -16.06 -22.80 9.26
C LEU A 112 -16.78 -21.50 9.66
N LEU A 113 -16.99 -20.57 8.73
CA LEU A 113 -17.72 -19.33 8.98
C LEU A 113 -19.16 -19.57 9.47
N LYS A 114 -19.84 -20.57 8.92
CA LYS A 114 -21.19 -20.96 9.36
C LYS A 114 -21.21 -21.45 10.81
N LYS A 115 -20.19 -22.22 11.22
CA LYS A 115 -20.01 -22.63 12.62
C LYS A 115 -19.75 -21.43 13.51
N VAL A 116 -18.84 -20.54 13.12
CA VAL A 116 -18.54 -19.31 13.86
C VAL A 116 -19.80 -18.44 14.03
N GLN A 117 -20.64 -18.34 12.99
CA GLN A 117 -21.89 -17.59 13.06
C GLN A 117 -22.91 -18.21 14.02
N ALA A 118 -23.00 -19.55 14.07
CA ALA A 118 -23.87 -20.24 15.02
C ALA A 118 -23.48 -19.98 16.48
N GLU A 119 -22.18 -19.72 16.72
CA GLU A 119 -21.62 -19.42 18.03
C GLU A 119 -21.60 -17.91 18.35
N ASN A 120 -21.70 -17.04 17.34
CA ASN A 120 -21.55 -15.58 17.48
C ASN A 120 -22.65 -14.82 16.70
N SER A 121 -23.63 -14.29 17.42
CA SER A 121 -24.77 -13.56 16.84
C SER A 121 -24.40 -12.28 16.08
N ASN A 122 -23.20 -11.74 16.31
CA ASN A 122 -22.73 -10.51 15.68
C ASN A 122 -22.12 -10.76 14.29
N LEU A 123 -21.91 -12.02 13.91
CA LEU A 123 -21.45 -12.40 12.58
C LEU A 123 -22.64 -12.54 11.61
N LEU A 124 -22.59 -11.81 10.50
CA LEU A 124 -23.46 -11.98 9.35
C LEU A 124 -22.68 -12.58 8.18
N LEU A 125 -22.80 -13.89 7.99
CA LEU A 125 -22.31 -14.58 6.80
C LEU A 125 -23.30 -14.42 5.64
N LYS A 126 -22.78 -14.09 4.46
CA LYS A 126 -23.51 -14.02 3.19
C LYS A 126 -22.74 -14.77 2.11
N ASP A 127 -23.47 -15.35 1.18
CA ASP A 127 -22.95 -15.89 -0.06
C ASP A 127 -23.17 -14.90 -1.21
N PHE A 128 -22.24 -14.87 -2.15
CA PHE A 128 -22.34 -14.11 -3.39
C PHE A 128 -21.58 -14.85 -4.50
N ALA A 129 -22.21 -15.08 -5.66
CA ALA A 129 -21.51 -15.73 -6.77
C ALA A 129 -20.41 -14.80 -7.33
N TRP A 130 -19.16 -15.26 -7.34
CA TRP A 130 -18.05 -14.49 -7.91
C TRP A 130 -18.34 -14.04 -9.35
N CYS A 131 -18.18 -12.75 -9.61
CA CYS A 131 -18.58 -12.11 -10.88
C CYS A 131 -17.43 -11.38 -11.61
N ASP A 132 -16.18 -11.70 -11.27
CA ASP A 132 -14.99 -11.02 -11.81
C ASP A 132 -15.00 -9.49 -11.57
N ASP A 133 -15.54 -9.07 -10.42
CA ASP A 133 -15.62 -7.66 -9.99
C ASP A 133 -15.59 -7.55 -8.45
N PHE A 134 -14.48 -7.04 -7.90
CA PHE A 134 -14.32 -6.81 -6.47
C PHE A 134 -15.24 -5.70 -5.94
N SER A 135 -15.45 -4.63 -6.70
CA SER A 135 -16.28 -3.50 -6.28
C SER A 135 -17.74 -3.92 -6.07
N ILE A 136 -18.29 -4.78 -6.94
CA ILE A 136 -19.65 -5.30 -6.80
C ILE A 136 -19.80 -6.07 -5.48
N VAL A 137 -18.85 -6.96 -5.17
CA VAL A 137 -18.90 -7.76 -3.93
C VAL A 137 -18.73 -6.88 -2.69
N ARG A 138 -17.79 -5.93 -2.70
CA ARG A 138 -17.63 -4.97 -1.58
C ARG A 138 -18.88 -4.12 -1.38
N ASN A 139 -19.50 -3.66 -2.46
CA ASN A 139 -20.74 -2.90 -2.40
C ASN A 139 -21.92 -3.75 -1.92
N TYR A 140 -21.96 -5.05 -2.26
CA TYR A 140 -22.92 -6.00 -1.70
C TYR A 140 -22.73 -6.16 -0.20
N ALA A 141 -21.50 -6.32 0.30
CA ALA A 141 -21.21 -6.34 1.73
C ALA A 141 -21.67 -5.04 2.42
N LEU A 142 -21.37 -3.87 1.83
CA LEU A 142 -21.78 -2.55 2.32
C LEU A 142 -23.29 -2.34 2.38
N SER A 143 -24.07 -3.07 1.60
CA SER A 143 -25.54 -2.96 1.58
C SER A 143 -26.17 -3.45 2.89
N PHE A 144 -25.46 -4.28 3.65
CA PHE A 144 -25.92 -4.80 4.94
C PHE A 144 -25.58 -3.89 6.12
N VAL A 145 -24.70 -2.89 5.93
CA VAL A 145 -24.35 -1.93 6.98
C VAL A 145 -25.44 -0.87 7.09
N LYS A 146 -25.96 -0.67 8.31
CA LYS A 146 -27.07 0.25 8.57
C LYS A 146 -26.62 1.67 8.87
N SER A 147 -25.56 1.84 9.67
CA SER A 147 -25.08 3.14 10.15
C SER A 147 -23.67 3.01 10.74
N GLY A 148 -23.01 4.15 10.95
CA GLY A 148 -21.72 4.21 11.65
C GLY A 148 -20.53 3.84 10.78
N TRP A 149 -19.44 3.42 11.41
CA TRP A 149 -18.18 3.15 10.72
C TRP A 149 -18.21 1.82 9.96
N CYS A 150 -17.91 1.90 8.67
CA CYS A 150 -17.61 0.76 7.80
C CYS A 150 -16.10 0.54 7.81
N CYS A 151 -15.65 -0.66 8.18
CA CYS A 151 -14.24 -1.01 8.26
C CYS A 151 -13.92 -2.27 7.46
N PHE A 152 -13.27 -2.12 6.30
CA PHE A 152 -12.91 -3.25 5.45
C PHE A 152 -11.58 -3.90 5.86
N PHE A 153 -11.57 -5.22 5.88
CA PHE A 153 -10.38 -6.06 6.06
C PHE A 153 -10.39 -7.17 5.01
N ASP A 154 -9.24 -7.46 4.42
CA ASP A 154 -9.09 -8.64 3.58
C ASP A 154 -8.98 -9.89 4.47
N ALA A 155 -9.38 -11.06 3.94
CA ALA A 155 -9.45 -12.29 4.73
C ALA A 155 -8.07 -12.78 5.21
N ASP A 156 -6.99 -12.38 4.54
CA ASP A 156 -5.60 -12.68 4.85
C ASP A 156 -4.88 -11.54 5.62
N GLU A 157 -5.62 -10.50 6.01
CA GLU A 157 -5.16 -9.42 6.88
C GLU A 157 -5.49 -9.69 8.36
N TYR A 158 -4.63 -9.22 9.25
CA TYR A 158 -4.81 -9.28 10.70
C TYR A 158 -4.46 -7.92 11.33
N ILE A 159 -5.23 -7.53 12.34
CA ILE A 159 -5.02 -6.34 13.16
C ILE A 159 -5.00 -6.78 14.63
N ASP A 160 -4.04 -6.28 15.41
CA ASP A 160 -3.94 -6.62 16.83
C ASP A 160 -4.80 -5.72 17.72
N ASP A 161 -4.98 -6.13 18.97
CA ASP A 161 -5.82 -5.42 19.94
C ASP A 161 -5.35 -3.99 20.24
N VAL A 162 -4.04 -3.71 20.15
CA VAL A 162 -3.49 -2.37 20.42
C VAL A 162 -3.86 -1.43 19.28
N GLU A 163 -3.75 -1.90 18.05
CA GLU A 163 -4.11 -1.17 16.84
C GLU A 163 -5.64 -1.00 16.72
N ILE A 164 -6.44 -2.01 17.07
CA ILE A 164 -7.91 -1.91 17.15
C ILE A 164 -8.33 -0.81 18.14
N ASN A 165 -7.77 -0.81 19.36
CA ASN A 165 -8.11 0.19 20.37
C ASN A 165 -7.72 1.61 19.91
N SER A 166 -6.57 1.73 19.26
CA SER A 166 -6.10 2.99 18.68
C SER A 166 -7.00 3.47 17.53
N LEU A 167 -7.46 2.53 16.69
CA LEU A 167 -8.41 2.79 15.62
C LEU A 167 -9.73 3.33 16.19
N PHE A 168 -10.36 2.64 17.14
CA PHE A 168 -11.62 3.09 17.74
C PHE A 168 -11.50 4.44 18.43
N TYR A 169 -10.39 4.69 19.14
CA TYR A 169 -10.12 6.01 19.70
C TYR A 169 -10.09 7.10 18.62
N LEU A 170 -9.35 6.85 17.53
CA LEU A 170 -9.23 7.79 16.43
C LEU A 170 -10.55 8.01 15.70
N LEU A 171 -11.28 6.95 15.35
CA LEU A 171 -12.54 7.04 14.63
C LEU A 171 -13.62 7.77 15.45
N ASN A 172 -13.74 7.46 16.75
CA ASN A 172 -14.65 8.19 17.64
C ASN A 172 -14.26 9.68 17.75
N HIS A 173 -12.96 9.97 17.83
CA HIS A 173 -12.49 11.36 17.85
C HIS A 173 -12.86 12.08 16.55
N LEU A 174 -12.58 11.47 15.40
CA LEU A 174 -12.79 12.05 14.09
C LEU A 174 -14.27 12.28 13.75
N SER A 175 -15.15 11.46 14.34
CA SER A 175 -16.59 11.59 14.12
C SER A 175 -17.19 12.91 14.63
N ASN A 176 -16.47 13.62 15.50
CA ASN A 176 -16.88 14.94 15.99
C ASN A 176 -16.68 16.08 14.97
N TYR A 177 -16.02 15.82 13.84
CA TYR A 177 -15.72 16.84 12.84
C TYR A 177 -16.67 16.78 11.66
N LYS A 178 -17.29 17.91 11.31
CA LYS A 178 -18.31 17.97 10.25
C LYS A 178 -17.87 17.41 8.90
N HIS A 179 -16.60 17.60 8.56
CA HIS A 179 -16.06 17.19 7.25
C HIS A 179 -15.69 15.70 7.17
N ILE A 180 -15.83 14.94 8.25
CA ILE A 180 -15.52 13.51 8.28
C ILE A 180 -16.33 12.70 7.25
N LEU A 181 -17.56 13.14 6.93
CA LEU A 181 -18.40 12.54 5.90
C LEU A 181 -17.84 12.71 4.48
N SER A 182 -16.83 13.57 4.30
CA SER A 182 -16.09 13.71 3.05
C SER A 182 -14.75 12.99 3.03
N CYS A 183 -14.45 12.24 4.09
CA CYS A 183 -13.17 11.58 4.26
C CYS A 183 -13.33 10.06 4.25
N PHE A 184 -12.32 9.39 3.72
CA PHE A 184 -12.05 7.99 4.03
C PHE A 184 -10.60 7.84 4.49
N LEU A 185 -10.36 6.89 5.36
CA LEU A 185 -9.10 6.71 6.04
C LEU A 185 -8.36 5.50 5.49
N CYS A 186 -7.05 5.66 5.33
CA CYS A 186 -6.14 4.68 4.77
C CYS A 186 -5.13 4.26 5.86
N PRO A 187 -5.21 3.03 6.40
CA PRO A 187 -4.25 2.52 7.37
C PRO A 187 -2.88 2.24 6.73
N MET A 188 -1.91 1.96 7.60
CA MET A 188 -0.62 1.41 7.23
C MET A 188 -0.75 -0.10 7.04
N ILE A 189 -0.85 -0.56 5.79
CA ILE A 189 -0.89 -1.99 5.46
C ILE A 189 0.55 -2.49 5.29
N ILE A 190 1.00 -3.35 6.19
CA ILE A 190 2.31 -3.99 6.17
C ILE A 190 2.19 -5.33 5.46
N ASN A 191 2.81 -5.45 4.29
CA ASN A 191 2.81 -6.68 3.50
C ASN A 191 3.87 -7.66 4.00
N GLY A 192 3.71 -8.95 3.68
CA GLY A 192 4.67 -10.00 4.08
C GLY A 192 6.11 -9.83 3.57
N ASN A 193 6.34 -8.93 2.59
CA ASN A 193 7.68 -8.53 2.12
C ASN A 193 8.19 -7.24 2.80
N ASN A 194 7.57 -6.79 3.88
CA ASN A 194 7.83 -5.54 4.60
C ASN A 194 7.64 -4.25 3.78
N THR A 195 6.97 -4.32 2.62
CA THR A 195 6.48 -3.09 1.96
C THR A 195 5.27 -2.56 2.70
N ILE A 196 5.07 -1.24 2.63
CA ILE A 196 4.01 -0.55 3.33
C ILE A 196 3.13 0.18 2.31
N SER A 197 1.81 -0.04 2.37
CA SER A 197 0.82 0.72 1.62
C SER A 197 0.05 1.67 2.52
N TRP A 198 -0.15 2.90 2.04
CA TRP A 198 -0.87 3.97 2.74
C TRP A 198 -2.09 4.49 1.97
N THR A 199 -2.38 3.94 0.80
CA THR A 199 -3.31 4.56 -0.16
C THR A 199 -4.67 3.85 -0.24
N VAL A 200 -4.80 2.70 0.41
CA VAL A 200 -6.00 1.86 0.36
C VAL A 200 -7.00 2.35 1.39
N GLY A 201 -8.12 2.92 0.91
CA GLY A 201 -9.22 3.34 1.77
C GLY A 201 -9.94 2.16 2.43
N ARG A 202 -9.86 2.08 3.77
CA ARG A 202 -10.46 0.98 4.55
C ARG A 202 -11.57 1.44 5.49
N PHE A 203 -11.55 2.69 5.95
CA PHE A 203 -12.48 3.17 6.98
C PHE A 203 -13.23 4.43 6.56
N PHE A 204 -14.54 4.41 6.68
CA PHE A 204 -15.40 5.55 6.37
C PHE A 204 -16.75 5.41 7.08
N LEU A 205 -17.45 6.53 7.30
CA LEU A 205 -18.80 6.51 7.85
C LEU A 205 -19.79 6.08 6.76
N LYS A 206 -20.74 5.21 7.09
CA LYS A 206 -21.80 4.75 6.17
C LYS A 206 -22.57 5.93 5.56
N GLU A 207 -22.81 6.97 6.37
CA GLU A 207 -23.56 8.18 6.03
C GLU A 207 -22.84 9.05 4.98
N SER A 208 -21.55 8.82 4.73
CA SER A 208 -20.81 9.48 3.65
C SER A 208 -21.31 9.10 2.25
N ASN A 209 -21.99 7.96 2.11
CA ASN A 209 -22.39 7.36 0.83
C ASN A 209 -21.23 6.96 -0.09
N PHE A 210 -20.02 6.71 0.46
CA PHE A 210 -18.94 6.09 -0.30
C PHE A 210 -19.35 4.72 -0.85
N LYS A 211 -18.89 4.43 -2.07
CA LYS A 211 -19.01 3.14 -2.75
C LYS A 211 -17.66 2.75 -3.34
N TYR A 212 -17.45 1.46 -3.59
CA TYR A 212 -16.31 1.00 -4.37
C TYR A 212 -16.62 1.06 -5.87
N LYS A 213 -15.63 1.43 -6.68
CA LYS A 213 -15.66 1.40 -8.14
C LYS A 213 -14.42 0.68 -8.67
N ASP A 214 -14.53 0.18 -9.90
CA ASP A 214 -13.54 -0.61 -10.65
C ASP A 214 -13.56 -2.09 -10.30
N ARG A 215 -13.41 -2.95 -11.32
CA ARG A 215 -13.45 -4.41 -11.14
C ARG A 215 -12.32 -4.94 -10.26
N ILE A 216 -11.18 -4.26 -10.26
CA ILE A 216 -9.95 -4.58 -9.53
C ILE A 216 -9.18 -3.29 -9.28
N HIS A 217 -8.36 -3.27 -8.22
CA HIS A 217 -7.75 -2.04 -7.70
C HIS A 217 -8.82 -1.01 -7.39
N GLU A 218 -9.91 -1.50 -6.78
CA GLU A 218 -11.11 -0.77 -6.50
C GLU A 218 -10.86 0.37 -5.51
N GLU A 219 -11.47 1.52 -5.77
CA GLU A 219 -11.31 2.71 -4.96
C GLU A 219 -12.64 3.21 -4.44
N LEU A 220 -12.60 3.82 -3.25
CA LEU A 220 -13.74 4.52 -2.69
C LEU A 220 -13.99 5.79 -3.48
N PHE A 221 -15.25 5.99 -3.86
CA PHE A 221 -15.72 7.20 -4.53
C PHE A 221 -17.10 7.60 -4.01
N ARG A 222 -17.46 8.87 -4.18
CA ARG A 222 -18.84 9.35 -4.05
C ARG A 222 -19.30 9.97 -5.37
N ASP A 223 -20.58 9.79 -5.64
CA ASP A 223 -21.24 10.43 -6.78
C ASP A 223 -21.73 11.82 -6.35
N ASN A 224 -20.80 12.77 -6.22
CA ASN A 224 -21.09 14.17 -5.92
C ASN A 224 -20.01 15.12 -6.48
N ASP A 225 -20.31 16.41 -6.48
CA ASP A 225 -19.41 17.47 -6.99
C ASP A 225 -18.25 17.79 -6.03
N TYR A 226 -18.18 17.16 -4.86
CA TYR A 226 -17.18 17.46 -3.84
C TYR A 226 -15.98 16.51 -3.93
N LYS A 227 -14.79 17.05 -3.70
CA LYS A 227 -13.56 16.26 -3.68
C LYS A 227 -13.57 15.30 -2.48
N ASP A 228 -13.34 14.02 -2.74
CA ASP A 228 -13.11 13.00 -1.72
C ASP A 228 -11.75 13.20 -1.05
N ILE A 229 -11.71 13.16 0.28
CA ILE A 229 -10.49 13.40 1.07
C ILE A 229 -9.94 12.06 1.56
N ARG A 230 -8.70 11.75 1.19
CA ARG A 230 -7.96 10.60 1.74
C ARG A 230 -7.20 11.03 2.98
N LEU A 231 -7.33 10.30 4.08
CA LEU A 231 -6.59 10.53 5.32
C LEU A 231 -5.73 9.31 5.66
N CYS A 232 -4.41 9.45 5.60
CA CYS A 232 -3.49 8.40 6.01
C CYS A 232 -3.39 8.33 7.54
N ILE A 233 -3.52 7.14 8.12
CA ILE A 233 -3.52 6.93 9.58
C ILE A 233 -2.48 5.87 9.97
N LYS A 234 -1.79 6.09 11.09
CA LYS A 234 -0.79 5.19 11.66
C LYS A 234 -1.44 4.04 12.44
N ILE A 235 -2.43 3.41 11.82
CA ILE A 235 -3.02 2.16 12.29
C ILE A 235 -2.44 1.03 11.46
N LYS A 236 -1.84 0.04 12.10
CA LYS A 236 -1.18 -1.06 11.41
C LYS A 236 -2.14 -2.20 11.12
N ILE A 237 -2.16 -2.64 9.87
CA ILE A 237 -2.79 -3.89 9.44
C ILE A 237 -1.69 -4.75 8.82
N ILE A 238 -1.58 -6.00 9.25
CA ILE A 238 -0.57 -6.92 8.76
C ILE A 238 -1.22 -7.85 7.72
N HIS A 239 -0.76 -7.78 6.48
CA HIS A 239 -1.15 -8.69 5.43
C HIS A 239 -0.23 -9.91 5.45
N SER A 240 -0.78 -11.05 5.84
CA SER A 240 0.01 -12.24 6.18
C SER A 240 0.70 -12.88 4.97
N GLY A 241 0.21 -12.66 3.74
CA GLY A 241 0.88 -13.01 2.49
C GLY A 241 1.21 -14.50 2.31
N TYR A 242 0.65 -15.38 3.15
CA TYR A 242 0.92 -16.81 3.09
C TYR A 242 0.24 -17.42 1.87
N ASP A 243 1.03 -17.68 0.83
CA ASP A 243 1.11 -18.93 0.05
C ASP A 243 1.63 -18.61 -1.38
N PHE A 244 2.87 -19.05 -1.70
CA PHE A 244 3.47 -18.81 -3.02
C PHE A 244 2.64 -19.45 -4.16
N ASP A 245 1.95 -20.57 -3.89
CA ASP A 245 1.08 -21.21 -4.88
C ASP A 245 -0.22 -20.43 -5.12
N LEU A 246 -0.71 -19.67 -4.12
CA LEU A 246 -1.83 -18.74 -4.29
C LEU A 246 -1.42 -17.54 -5.15
N LYS A 247 -0.15 -17.11 -5.10
CA LYS A 247 0.32 -15.94 -5.86
C LYS A 247 0.13 -16.10 -7.37
N ARG A 248 0.47 -17.26 -7.95
CA ARG A 248 0.26 -17.51 -9.40
C ARG A 248 -1.21 -17.55 -9.80
N LYS A 249 -2.05 -18.19 -8.98
CA LYS A 249 -3.51 -18.22 -9.19
C LYS A 249 -4.11 -16.81 -9.09
N LYS A 250 -3.64 -16.01 -8.13
CA LYS A 250 -4.01 -14.60 -7.93
C LYS A 250 -3.66 -13.76 -9.15
N ILE A 251 -2.42 -13.83 -9.64
CA ILE A 251 -1.99 -13.13 -10.86
C ILE A 251 -2.86 -13.49 -12.06
N THR A 252 -3.13 -14.78 -12.27
CA THR A 252 -3.96 -15.24 -13.41
C THR A 252 -5.39 -14.70 -13.33
N ARG A 253 -5.99 -14.73 -12.13
CA ARG A 253 -7.31 -14.13 -11.87
C ARG A 253 -7.30 -12.62 -12.12
N ASP A 254 -6.31 -11.93 -11.58
CA ASP A 254 -6.22 -10.47 -11.64
C ASP A 254 -6.04 -10.00 -13.08
N LEU A 255 -5.22 -10.68 -13.89
CA LEU A 255 -5.08 -10.43 -15.32
C LEU A 255 -6.37 -10.67 -16.11
N ARG A 256 -7.14 -11.71 -15.76
CA ARG A 256 -8.46 -11.94 -16.37
C ARG A 256 -9.40 -10.77 -16.09
N ILE A 257 -9.45 -10.30 -14.85
CA ILE A 257 -10.30 -9.16 -14.47
C ILE A 257 -9.86 -7.88 -15.17
N LEU A 258 -8.55 -7.62 -15.22
CA LEU A 258 -7.97 -6.47 -15.94
C LEU A 258 -8.28 -6.52 -17.44
N SER A 259 -8.29 -7.72 -18.05
CA SER A 259 -8.65 -7.90 -19.45
C SER A 259 -10.11 -7.50 -19.69
N LEU A 260 -11.05 -7.97 -18.85
CA LEU A 260 -12.46 -7.58 -18.94
C LEU A 260 -12.64 -6.06 -18.73
N ALA A 261 -11.90 -5.48 -17.80
CA ALA A 261 -11.93 -4.04 -17.54
C ALA A 261 -11.42 -3.21 -18.74
N LEU A 262 -10.40 -3.72 -19.45
CA LEU A 262 -9.89 -3.12 -20.69
C LEU A 262 -10.82 -3.32 -21.89
N GLU A 263 -11.58 -4.42 -21.96
CA GLU A 263 -12.62 -4.59 -22.97
C GLU A 263 -13.72 -3.53 -22.81
N GLU A 264 -14.08 -3.20 -21.57
CA GLU A 264 -15.08 -2.18 -21.25
C GLU A 264 -14.55 -0.75 -21.41
N GLN A 265 -13.31 -0.51 -21.02
CA GLN A 265 -12.67 0.81 -21.05
C GLN A 265 -11.24 0.72 -21.63
N PRO A 266 -11.09 0.59 -22.97
CA PRO A 266 -9.80 0.36 -23.60
C PRO A 266 -8.77 1.46 -23.34
N ASP A 267 -9.21 2.71 -23.20
CA ASP A 267 -8.35 3.88 -23.02
C ASP A 267 -8.08 4.22 -21.54
N ASN A 268 -8.59 3.43 -20.60
CA ASN A 268 -8.36 3.67 -19.17
C ASN A 268 -6.90 3.39 -18.81
N LEU A 269 -6.14 4.47 -18.55
CA LEU A 269 -4.71 4.40 -18.24
C LEU A 269 -4.41 3.57 -16.99
N LYS A 270 -5.29 3.57 -15.97
CA LYS A 270 -5.13 2.76 -14.76
C LYS A 270 -5.14 1.27 -15.11
N TYR A 271 -6.11 0.83 -15.94
CA TYR A 271 -6.18 -0.57 -16.35
C TYR A 271 -5.03 -0.95 -17.29
N GLN A 272 -4.63 -0.08 -18.22
CA GLN A 272 -3.47 -0.32 -19.10
C GLN A 272 -2.17 -0.45 -18.27
N PHE A 273 -2.00 0.41 -17.27
CA PHE A 273 -0.90 0.36 -16.31
C PHE A 273 -0.85 -0.99 -15.59
N TYR A 274 -1.92 -1.37 -14.88
CA TYR A 274 -1.92 -2.60 -14.09
C TYR A 274 -1.78 -3.84 -14.98
N TYR A 275 -2.49 -3.89 -16.11
CA TYR A 275 -2.40 -5.03 -17.03
C TYR A 275 -1.00 -5.22 -17.60
N SER A 276 -0.38 -4.14 -18.09
CA SER A 276 0.97 -4.22 -18.65
C SER A 276 2.01 -4.57 -17.60
N ARG A 277 1.94 -3.96 -16.40
CA ARG A 277 2.85 -4.23 -15.29
C ARG A 277 2.80 -5.68 -14.84
N GLU A 278 1.59 -6.21 -14.57
CA GLU A 278 1.42 -7.58 -14.08
C GLU A 278 1.89 -8.62 -15.12
N ASN A 279 1.57 -8.42 -16.41
CA ASN A 279 2.05 -9.29 -17.49
C ASN A 279 3.58 -9.24 -17.65
N LEU A 280 4.16 -8.04 -17.57
CA LEU A 280 5.59 -7.83 -17.76
C LEU A 280 6.39 -8.52 -16.65
N LEU A 281 5.97 -8.37 -15.39
CA LEU A 281 6.66 -8.94 -14.22
C LEU A 281 6.42 -10.45 -14.06
N SER A 282 5.26 -10.95 -14.49
CA SER A 282 4.90 -12.36 -14.25
C SER A 282 5.23 -13.29 -15.42
N PHE A 283 5.13 -12.78 -16.65
CA PHE A 283 5.24 -13.60 -17.87
C PHE A 283 6.30 -13.11 -18.85
N PHE A 284 6.95 -11.97 -18.59
CA PHE A 284 7.92 -11.36 -19.50
C PHE A 284 7.35 -11.23 -20.93
N ASP A 285 6.08 -10.83 -21.03
CA ASP A 285 5.41 -10.68 -22.31
C ASP A 285 5.90 -9.43 -23.08
N LYS A 286 6.36 -9.64 -24.32
CA LYS A 286 6.88 -8.57 -25.18
C LYS A 286 5.78 -7.61 -25.64
N THR A 287 4.54 -8.07 -25.77
CA THR A 287 3.42 -7.21 -26.18
C THR A 287 3.10 -6.21 -25.07
N SER A 288 3.11 -6.68 -23.83
CA SER A 288 2.92 -5.88 -22.61
C SER A 288 4.04 -4.89 -22.38
N LEU A 289 5.28 -5.16 -22.85
CA LEU A 289 6.35 -4.15 -22.87
C LEU A 289 5.98 -2.94 -23.73
N LEU A 290 5.41 -3.15 -24.93
CA LEU A 290 5.01 -2.04 -25.81
C LEU A 290 3.91 -1.19 -25.17
N LEU A 291 2.93 -1.86 -24.54
CA LEU A 291 1.87 -1.18 -23.79
C LEU A 291 2.44 -0.41 -22.60
N ALA A 292 3.31 -1.03 -21.80
CA ALA A 292 3.95 -0.41 -20.64
C ALA A 292 4.72 0.86 -21.04
N ARG A 293 5.48 0.83 -22.14
CA ARG A 293 6.18 2.02 -22.66
C ARG A 293 5.22 3.13 -23.09
N SER A 294 4.14 2.77 -23.78
CA SER A 294 3.12 3.75 -24.18
C SER A 294 2.44 4.40 -22.97
N VAL A 295 2.14 3.62 -21.92
CA VAL A 295 1.56 4.15 -20.69
C VAL A 295 2.57 5.01 -19.94
N LEU A 296 3.83 4.59 -19.86
CA LEU A 296 4.91 5.37 -19.24
C LEU A 296 5.01 6.78 -19.86
N ASP A 297 5.03 6.87 -21.20
CA ASP A 297 5.08 8.16 -21.90
C ASP A 297 3.86 9.05 -21.55
N LYS A 298 2.65 8.47 -21.54
CA LYS A 298 1.42 9.21 -21.18
C LYS A 298 1.41 9.64 -19.69
N CYS A 299 1.93 8.82 -18.79
CA CYS A 299 2.05 9.14 -17.37
C CYS A 299 3.01 10.32 -17.16
N SER A 300 4.16 10.32 -17.86
CA SER A 300 5.11 11.43 -17.84
C SER A 300 4.47 12.73 -18.33
N ASP A 301 3.73 12.69 -19.45
CA ASP A 301 3.04 13.87 -19.99
C ASP A 301 1.95 14.41 -19.05
N ALA A 302 1.31 13.53 -18.28
CA ALA A 302 0.24 13.86 -17.35
C ALA A 302 0.73 14.25 -15.94
N GLY A 303 2.02 14.09 -15.63
CA GLY A 303 2.59 14.32 -14.30
C GLY A 303 2.16 13.29 -13.25
N LEU A 304 1.97 12.03 -13.65
CA LEU A 304 1.54 10.94 -12.77
C LEU A 304 2.76 10.16 -12.20
N SER A 305 3.54 10.82 -11.34
CA SER A 305 4.85 10.35 -10.82
C SER A 305 4.85 8.92 -10.24
N GLY A 306 3.81 8.57 -9.48
CA GLY A 306 3.71 7.24 -8.85
C GLY A 306 3.57 6.09 -9.85
N TYR A 307 2.76 6.27 -10.90
CA TYR A 307 2.60 5.27 -11.96
C TYR A 307 3.84 5.21 -12.87
N GLU A 308 4.48 6.37 -13.10
CA GLU A 308 5.70 6.47 -13.89
C GLU A 308 6.82 5.62 -13.29
N LYS A 309 7.11 5.78 -11.99
CA LYS A 309 8.19 5.06 -11.32
C LYS A 309 7.97 3.54 -11.37
N ASP A 310 6.76 3.08 -11.04
CA ASP A 310 6.42 1.65 -11.04
C ASP A 310 6.64 1.00 -12.41
N LEU A 311 6.22 1.67 -13.49
CA LEU A 311 6.44 1.18 -14.86
C LEU A 311 7.91 1.24 -15.25
N LEU A 312 8.61 2.31 -14.89
CA LEU A 312 10.03 2.48 -15.18
C LEU A 312 10.84 1.32 -14.61
N VAL A 313 10.62 1.00 -13.33
CA VAL A 313 11.29 -0.14 -12.67
C VAL A 313 10.87 -1.46 -13.31
N SER A 314 9.58 -1.65 -13.63
CA SER A 314 9.09 -2.89 -14.25
C SER A 314 9.70 -3.13 -15.64
N ILE A 315 9.87 -2.08 -16.44
CA ILE A 315 10.53 -2.14 -17.75
C ILE A 315 12.03 -2.39 -17.59
N MET A 316 12.68 -1.77 -16.60
CA MET A 316 14.08 -2.01 -16.27
C MET A 316 14.35 -3.47 -15.88
N ILE A 317 13.47 -4.06 -15.06
CA ILE A 317 13.48 -5.49 -14.72
C ILE A 317 13.42 -6.33 -16.00
N TYR A 318 12.46 -6.04 -16.87
CA TYR A 318 12.30 -6.76 -18.13
C TYR A 318 13.58 -6.71 -18.98
N TYR A 319 14.16 -5.52 -19.16
CA TYR A 319 15.39 -5.36 -19.95
C TYR A 319 16.57 -6.10 -19.32
N TYR A 320 16.73 -6.04 -18.00
CA TYR A 320 17.79 -6.76 -17.29
C TYR A 320 17.72 -8.28 -17.53
N PHE A 321 16.54 -8.89 -17.35
CA PHE A 321 16.38 -10.34 -17.51
C PHE A 321 16.47 -10.81 -18.97
N ASN A 322 16.15 -9.95 -19.93
CA ASN A 322 16.26 -10.25 -21.36
C ASN A 322 17.60 -9.83 -21.98
N ASN A 323 18.55 -9.34 -21.18
CA ASN A 323 19.87 -8.85 -21.63
C ASN A 323 19.79 -7.69 -22.65
N LEU A 324 18.76 -6.85 -22.54
CA LEU A 324 18.53 -5.67 -23.39
C LEU A 324 19.19 -4.43 -22.77
N PHE A 325 20.52 -4.46 -22.65
CA PHE A 325 21.26 -3.46 -21.88
C PHE A 325 21.36 -2.10 -22.58
N ASP A 326 21.35 -2.06 -23.91
CA ASP A 326 21.34 -0.79 -24.66
C ASP A 326 20.02 -0.05 -24.45
N GLU A 327 18.89 -0.77 -24.52
CA GLU A 327 17.56 -0.24 -24.22
C GLU A 327 17.43 0.20 -22.76
N PHE A 328 18.03 -0.58 -21.83
CA PHE A 328 18.12 -0.21 -20.42
C PHE A 328 18.83 1.14 -20.24
N PHE A 329 20.04 1.31 -20.77
CA PHE A 329 20.79 2.55 -20.57
C PHE A 329 20.16 3.74 -21.30
N ALA A 330 19.52 3.52 -22.45
CA ALA A 330 18.74 4.55 -23.13
C ALA A 330 17.59 5.05 -22.26
N LEU A 331 16.84 4.13 -21.63
CA LEU A 331 15.74 4.47 -20.72
C LEU A 331 16.26 5.12 -19.43
N PHE A 332 17.30 4.55 -18.82
CA PHE A 332 17.94 5.11 -17.62
C PHE A 332 18.40 6.55 -17.85
N LYS A 333 19.09 6.83 -18.97
CA LYS A 333 19.56 8.17 -19.31
C LYS A 333 18.43 9.20 -19.44
N ARG A 334 17.25 8.78 -19.92
CA ARG A 334 16.07 9.64 -20.03
C ARG A 334 15.52 10.08 -18.67
N TYR A 335 15.57 9.19 -17.67
CA TYR A 335 14.92 9.40 -16.36
C TYR A 335 15.89 9.67 -15.20
N GLN A 336 17.20 9.52 -15.39
CA GLN A 336 18.20 9.68 -14.33
C GLN A 336 18.21 11.06 -13.67
N SER A 337 17.77 12.11 -14.36
CA SER A 337 17.69 13.46 -13.78
C SER A 337 16.49 13.62 -12.86
N SER A 338 15.34 13.04 -13.22
CA SER A 338 14.12 13.04 -12.41
C SER A 338 14.22 12.12 -11.20
N TYR A 339 15.02 11.06 -11.30
CA TYR A 339 15.16 10.01 -10.27
C TYR A 339 16.62 9.84 -9.81
N SER A 340 17.38 10.93 -9.70
CA SER A 340 18.83 10.88 -9.46
C SER A 340 19.22 10.22 -8.14
N ASN A 341 18.34 10.28 -7.14
CA ASN A 341 18.52 9.70 -5.80
C ASN A 341 17.60 8.51 -5.55
N ASP A 342 17.04 7.91 -6.59
CA ASP A 342 16.13 6.78 -6.44
C ASP A 342 16.91 5.47 -6.20
N PRO A 343 16.65 4.78 -5.06
CA PRO A 343 17.41 3.58 -4.72
C PRO A 343 17.13 2.40 -5.65
N ASP A 344 15.96 2.33 -6.30
CA ASP A 344 15.58 1.20 -7.14
C ASP A 344 16.21 1.32 -8.53
N LEU A 345 16.17 2.52 -9.12
CA LEU A 345 16.86 2.78 -10.38
C LEU A 345 18.37 2.62 -10.23
N PHE A 346 18.93 3.13 -9.13
CA PHE A 346 20.36 3.00 -8.85
C PHE A 346 20.76 1.52 -8.68
N TYR A 347 19.95 0.72 -7.97
CA TYR A 347 20.14 -0.72 -7.85
C TYR A 347 20.22 -1.43 -9.21
N PHE A 348 19.25 -1.21 -10.09
CA PHE A 348 19.25 -1.85 -11.41
C PHE A 348 20.40 -1.38 -12.29
N LYS A 349 20.81 -0.11 -12.20
CA LYS A 349 22.02 0.39 -12.86
C LYS A 349 23.24 -0.41 -12.42
N CYS A 350 23.44 -0.62 -11.12
CA CYS A 350 24.56 -1.40 -10.60
C CYS A 350 24.53 -2.85 -11.10
N LEU A 351 23.36 -3.50 -11.10
CA LEU A 351 23.21 -4.85 -11.64
C LEU A 351 23.62 -4.95 -13.12
N VAL A 352 23.15 -4.02 -13.95
CA VAL A 352 23.47 -4.00 -15.38
C VAL A 352 24.96 -3.73 -15.60
N LEU A 353 25.56 -2.79 -14.86
CA LEU A 353 27.00 -2.50 -14.93
C LEU A 353 27.85 -3.73 -14.64
N LEU A 354 27.55 -4.46 -13.56
CA LEU A 354 28.26 -5.70 -13.22
C LEU A 354 28.13 -6.76 -14.34
N ARG A 355 26.96 -6.87 -14.99
CA ARG A 355 26.77 -7.79 -16.13
C ARG A 355 27.46 -7.34 -17.41
N CYS A 356 27.67 -6.03 -17.58
CA CYS A 356 28.44 -5.46 -18.68
C CYS A 356 29.97 -5.56 -18.44
N GLY A 357 30.41 -6.05 -17.29
CA GLY A 357 31.82 -6.23 -16.96
C GLY A 357 32.48 -5.01 -16.32
N GLU A 358 31.69 -4.08 -15.76
CA GLU A 358 32.24 -2.99 -14.94
C GLU A 358 32.99 -3.56 -13.73
N GLU A 359 34.11 -2.91 -13.37
CA GLU A 359 34.94 -3.37 -12.26
C GLU A 359 34.14 -3.37 -10.94
N PRO A 360 34.04 -4.51 -10.22
CA PRO A 360 33.22 -4.60 -9.02
C PRO A 360 33.61 -3.62 -7.91
N LEU A 361 34.89 -3.20 -7.87
CA LEU A 361 35.36 -2.19 -6.91
C LEU A 361 34.77 -0.80 -7.22
N THR A 362 34.59 -0.45 -8.50
CA THR A 362 33.94 0.79 -8.93
C THR A 362 32.49 0.80 -8.45
N VAL A 363 31.75 -0.27 -8.76
CA VAL A 363 30.34 -0.41 -8.37
C VAL A 363 30.18 -0.40 -6.85
N LEU A 364 31.07 -1.07 -6.11
CA LEU A 364 31.07 -1.07 -4.65
C LEU A 364 31.24 0.34 -4.07
N ASN A 365 32.19 1.12 -4.59
CA ASN A 365 32.42 2.49 -4.13
C ASN A 365 31.21 3.38 -4.41
N ASP A 366 30.59 3.25 -5.59
CA ASP A 366 29.38 3.99 -5.96
C ASP A 366 28.22 3.70 -5.01
N VAL A 367 28.00 2.42 -4.66
CA VAL A 367 26.90 2.03 -3.75
C VAL A 367 27.15 2.51 -2.33
N ILE A 368 28.40 2.43 -1.85
CA ILE A 368 28.77 2.97 -0.53
C ILE A 368 28.55 4.49 -0.50
N ALA A 369 28.96 5.20 -1.55
CA ALA A 369 28.74 6.64 -1.66
C ALA A 369 27.24 6.99 -1.68
N PHE A 370 26.44 6.24 -2.44
CA PHE A 370 24.99 6.41 -2.50
C PHE A 370 24.34 6.22 -1.11
N LYS A 371 24.68 5.14 -0.39
CA LYS A 371 24.14 4.88 0.95
C LYS A 371 24.59 5.91 1.99
N ASN A 372 25.82 6.41 1.90
CA ASN A 372 26.35 7.41 2.84
C ASN A 372 25.68 8.78 2.75
N ASN A 373 25.02 9.09 1.63
CA ASN A 373 24.28 10.34 1.46
C ASN A 373 22.96 10.41 2.25
N LYS A 374 22.68 9.43 3.13
CA LYS A 374 21.56 9.40 4.10
C LYS A 374 20.18 9.73 3.47
N PHE A 375 19.91 9.18 2.29
CA PHE A 375 18.58 9.30 1.71
C PHE A 375 17.56 8.45 2.50
N SER A 376 16.34 8.97 2.62
CA SER A 376 15.22 8.15 3.06
C SER A 376 14.93 7.12 1.97
N PHE A 377 15.08 5.83 2.28
CA PHE A 377 14.69 4.73 1.39
C PHE A 377 13.16 4.55 1.32
N GLY A 378 12.40 5.47 1.94
CA GLY A 378 10.95 5.35 2.07
C GLY A 378 10.17 5.34 0.77
N ASN A 379 10.80 5.72 -0.35
CA ASN A 379 10.21 5.70 -1.68
C ASN A 379 10.53 4.41 -2.46
N SER A 380 11.32 3.48 -1.92
CA SER A 380 11.67 2.24 -2.62
C SER A 380 10.47 1.30 -2.77
N ILE A 381 10.22 0.84 -3.99
CA ILE A 381 9.19 -0.16 -4.29
C ILE A 381 9.70 -1.59 -4.07
N ILE A 382 11.03 -1.77 -4.05
CA ILE A 382 11.67 -3.07 -3.83
C ILE A 382 11.77 -3.37 -2.34
N ASN A 383 12.34 -2.43 -1.57
CA ASN A 383 12.55 -2.60 -0.14
C ASN A 383 12.68 -1.26 0.58
N PHE A 384 11.73 -0.96 1.47
CA PHE A 384 11.67 0.29 2.25
C PHE A 384 12.93 0.57 3.09
N ASN A 385 13.70 -0.46 3.45
CA ASN A 385 14.94 -0.32 4.23
C ASN A 385 16.21 -0.20 3.36
N GLY A 386 16.07 -0.24 2.02
CA GLY A 386 17.21 -0.13 1.11
C GLY A 386 18.07 -1.40 1.04
N MET A 387 17.53 -2.56 1.43
CA MET A 387 18.28 -3.82 1.54
C MET A 387 18.78 -4.37 0.20
N HIS A 388 18.10 -4.05 -0.89
CA HIS A 388 18.56 -4.38 -2.24
C HIS A 388 19.93 -3.75 -2.54
N LEU A 389 20.25 -2.59 -1.96
CA LEU A 389 21.59 -2.00 -2.09
C LEU A 389 22.66 -2.75 -1.27
N ASP A 390 22.30 -3.30 -0.11
CA ASP A 390 23.20 -4.16 0.68
C ASP A 390 23.56 -5.45 -0.07
N GLU A 391 22.62 -5.95 -0.87
CA GLU A 391 22.83 -7.10 -1.74
C GLU A 391 23.88 -6.80 -2.82
N ILE A 392 23.87 -5.61 -3.42
CA ILE A 392 24.92 -5.20 -4.37
C ILE A 392 26.29 -5.15 -3.70
N ILE A 393 26.37 -4.61 -2.47
CA ILE A 393 27.63 -4.59 -1.70
C ILE A 393 28.16 -6.01 -1.53
N CYS A 394 27.31 -6.94 -1.11
CA CYS A 394 27.70 -8.33 -0.94
C CYS A 394 28.14 -8.98 -2.25
N ARG A 395 27.40 -8.79 -3.34
CA ARG A 395 27.79 -9.26 -4.68
C ARG A 395 29.17 -8.77 -5.07
N CYS A 396 29.44 -7.48 -4.92
CA CYS A 396 30.73 -6.89 -5.27
C CYS A 396 31.86 -7.49 -4.42
N LEU A 397 31.66 -7.63 -3.10
CA LEU A 397 32.65 -8.24 -2.20
C LEU A 397 32.96 -9.70 -2.59
N ILE A 398 31.95 -10.46 -2.99
CA ILE A 398 32.11 -11.85 -3.47
C ILE A 398 32.88 -11.88 -4.79
N MET A 399 32.53 -11.01 -5.76
CA MET A 399 33.24 -10.90 -7.04
C MET A 399 34.70 -10.48 -6.86
N LEU A 400 35.00 -9.67 -5.85
CA LEU A 400 36.35 -9.28 -5.43
C LEU A 400 37.08 -10.36 -4.61
N LYS A 401 36.47 -11.53 -4.38
CA LYS A 401 36.99 -12.63 -3.55
C LYS A 401 37.26 -12.23 -2.09
N SER A 402 36.60 -11.18 -1.61
CA SER A 402 36.69 -10.68 -0.23
C SER A 402 35.68 -11.36 0.69
N PHE A 403 35.71 -12.70 0.74
CA PHE A 403 34.68 -13.52 1.39
C PHE A 403 34.51 -13.25 2.90
N ASP A 404 35.60 -12.99 3.62
CA ASP A 404 35.54 -12.68 5.06
C ASP A 404 34.80 -11.36 5.32
N LEU A 405 35.00 -10.37 4.45
CA LEU A 405 34.31 -9.09 4.54
C LEU A 405 32.84 -9.24 4.16
N ALA A 406 32.54 -10.01 3.10
CA ALA A 406 31.16 -10.33 2.72
C ALA A 406 30.40 -11.02 3.87
N LYS A 407 31.03 -12.01 4.53
CA LYS A 407 30.45 -12.69 5.71
C LYS A 407 30.19 -11.71 6.86
N LYS A 408 31.19 -10.90 7.24
CA LYS A 408 31.03 -9.89 8.31
C LYS A 408 29.90 -8.92 8.02
N TYR A 409 29.83 -8.43 6.78
CA TYR A 409 28.79 -7.50 6.35
C TYR A 409 27.40 -8.14 6.39
N PHE A 410 27.28 -9.37 5.89
CA PHE A 410 26.03 -10.12 5.97
C PHE A 410 25.57 -10.35 7.41
N PHE A 411 26.48 -10.72 8.33
CA PHE A 411 26.12 -10.87 9.75
C PHE A 411 25.72 -9.54 10.40
N PHE A 412 26.37 -8.43 10.03
CA PHE A 412 26.01 -7.10 10.49
C PHE A 412 24.56 -6.76 10.09
N ILE A 413 24.22 -6.89 8.80
CA ILE A 413 22.86 -6.60 8.34
C ILE A 413 21.85 -7.61 8.90
N ARG A 414 22.21 -8.89 9.06
CA ARG A 414 21.33 -9.96 9.58
C ARG A 414 20.84 -9.72 11.01
N GLN A 415 21.64 -9.08 11.86
CA GLN A 415 21.22 -8.77 13.23
C GLN A 415 20.12 -7.71 13.30
N GLU A 416 19.94 -6.93 12.22
CA GLU A 416 18.85 -5.96 12.09
C GLU A 416 17.59 -6.59 11.44
N PHE A 417 17.53 -7.92 11.24
CA PHE A 417 16.46 -8.60 10.48
C PHE A 417 15.67 -9.70 11.21
N PRO A 418 14.35 -9.83 10.91
CA PRO A 418 13.65 -11.11 10.89
C PRO A 418 13.95 -11.89 9.59
N LEU A 419 14.14 -13.21 9.71
CA LEU A 419 14.37 -14.13 8.58
C LEU A 419 13.22 -14.06 7.54
N GLY A 420 13.53 -13.72 6.27
CA GLY A 420 12.57 -13.83 5.15
C GLY A 420 12.58 -12.71 4.09
N CYS A 421 13.32 -11.61 4.29
CA CYS A 421 13.21 -10.41 3.44
C CYS A 421 14.13 -10.36 2.21
N ILE A 422 14.83 -11.44 1.87
CA ILE A 422 15.84 -11.42 0.80
C ILE A 422 15.20 -11.88 -0.52
N ASP A 423 14.56 -10.90 -1.15
CA ASP A 423 14.17 -10.72 -2.55
C ASP A 423 13.61 -11.90 -3.37
N GLY A 424 12.40 -11.71 -3.89
CA GLY A 424 11.74 -12.59 -4.84
C GLY A 424 11.88 -12.19 -6.31
N PHE A 425 12.60 -11.10 -6.63
CA PHE A 425 12.74 -10.62 -8.02
C PHE A 425 13.97 -11.17 -8.74
N THR A 426 15.10 -11.34 -8.04
CA THR A 426 16.37 -11.77 -8.66
C THR A 426 16.65 -13.27 -8.57
N ASN A 427 15.78 -14.07 -7.92
CA ASN A 427 16.09 -15.43 -7.45
C ASN A 427 17.43 -15.51 -6.69
N PHE A 428 17.96 -14.38 -6.23
CA PHE A 428 19.26 -14.26 -5.62
C PHE A 428 19.12 -14.30 -4.12
N ASN A 429 18.88 -15.51 -3.62
CA ASN A 429 18.81 -15.73 -2.19
C ASN A 429 20.22 -15.65 -1.61
N MET A 430 20.53 -14.55 -0.93
CA MET A 430 21.81 -14.39 -0.23
C MET A 430 22.10 -15.56 0.73
N LEU A 431 21.07 -16.21 1.28
CA LEU A 431 21.25 -17.39 2.14
C LEU A 431 21.86 -18.58 1.39
N ASP A 432 21.64 -18.71 0.09
CA ASP A 432 22.16 -19.83 -0.69
C ASP A 432 23.64 -19.62 -1.05
N ILE A 433 24.09 -18.37 -1.20
CA ILE A 433 25.50 -18.02 -1.41
C ILE A 433 26.35 -18.22 -0.16
N PHE A 434 25.77 -18.04 1.04
CA PHE A 434 26.50 -18.26 2.30
C PHE A 434 26.48 -19.72 2.77
N LYS A 435 25.70 -20.60 2.11
CA LYS A 435 25.74 -22.05 2.34
C LYS A 435 26.87 -22.71 1.55
N GLU A 436 27.24 -22.17 0.40
CA GLU A 436 28.44 -22.50 -0.38
C GLU A 436 29.68 -21.83 0.21
#